data_AF-A0A7C5NDH4-F1
#
_entry.id   AF-A0A7C5NDH4-F1
#
_cell.length_a   1.000
_cell.length_b   1.000
_cell.length_c   1.000
_cell.angle_alpha   90.00
_cell.angle_beta   90.00
_cell.angle_gamma   90.00
#
_symmetry.space_group_name_H-M   'P 1'
#
loop_
_entity.id
_entity.type
_entity.pdbx_description
1 polymer ?
#
loop_
_entity_poly.entity_id
_entity_poly.type
_entity_poly.pdbx_seq_one_letter_code
_entity_poly.pdbx_strand_id
1 'polypeptide(L)'
;MRRYQIIGYTLVGLAAAALVGQSAASAQDAPDTTAVDPAGAKQVNLSTADQVSAAEGYLRNMETTRESIRRDLEDARQQRDVVKTLCLNDKLNQLDVAIRSATDRKRGLDLAASRGDADLANHEFTILSVLFQRGQQLDAEAKQCIGKEVGFVGESSTTVDIDPNLPFEDPTDLPDPVVIAQPPNCASCNR
;
A
#
# COMPACT_ATOMS: atom_id res chain seq x y z
N MET A 1 46.39 7.45 -16.67
CA MET A 1 47.19 8.47 -17.37
C MET A 1 46.66 8.66 -18.78
N ARG A 2 46.59 9.91 -19.25
CA ARG A 2 46.10 10.39 -20.57
C ARG A 2 44.61 10.17 -20.89
N ARG A 3 43.77 11.12 -20.45
CA ARG A 3 42.44 11.38 -21.02
C ARG A 3 42.58 12.56 -21.98
N TYR A 4 42.26 12.32 -23.25
CA TYR A 4 42.30 13.30 -24.33
C TYR A 4 41.18 14.34 -24.16
N GLN A 5 41.57 15.60 -24.38
CA GLN A 5 40.73 16.78 -24.37
C GLN A 5 39.78 16.77 -25.57
N ILE A 6 38.50 17.09 -25.34
CA ILE A 6 37.62 17.69 -26.36
C ILE A 6 37.14 19.01 -25.78
N ILE A 7 37.65 20.09 -26.38
CA ILE A 7 37.27 21.49 -26.19
C ILE A 7 36.27 21.82 -27.30
N GLY A 8 35.23 22.61 -26.98
CA GLY A 8 34.37 23.28 -27.97
C GLY A 8 32.94 23.43 -27.46
N TYR A 9 32.67 24.32 -26.50
CA TYR A 9 32.15 25.68 -26.73
C TYR A 9 30.91 25.75 -27.64
N THR A 10 29.74 26.03 -27.05
CA THR A 10 28.90 27.17 -27.43
C THR A 10 27.95 27.56 -26.28
N LEU A 11 28.13 28.79 -25.80
CA LEU A 11 27.21 29.58 -24.99
C LEU A 11 26.03 30.05 -25.84
N VAL A 12 24.79 29.72 -25.48
CA VAL A 12 23.54 30.46 -25.79
C VAL A 12 22.48 29.94 -24.80
N GLY A 13 21.71 30.69 -24.02
CA GLY A 13 21.57 32.12 -23.85
C GLY A 13 20.78 32.37 -22.57
N LEU A 14 21.24 33.36 -21.80
CA LEU A 14 20.52 34.02 -20.73
C LEU A 14 19.32 34.77 -21.34
N ALA A 15 18.10 34.49 -20.89
CA ALA A 15 16.96 35.37 -21.11
C ALA A 15 16.24 35.57 -19.77
N ALA A 16 16.69 36.62 -19.07
CA ALA A 16 15.94 37.26 -18.00
C ALA A 16 14.77 38.03 -18.62
N ALA A 17 13.56 37.80 -18.14
CA ALA A 17 12.43 38.67 -18.36
C ALA A 17 11.79 38.97 -17.00
N ALA A 18 12.26 40.07 -16.39
CA ALA A 18 11.53 40.79 -15.37
C ALA A 18 10.43 41.59 -16.09
N LEU A 19 9.17 41.36 -15.73
CA LEU A 19 8.07 42.27 -16.06
C LEU A 19 7.38 42.73 -14.78
N VAL A 20 7.35 44.06 -14.71
CA VAL A 20 6.84 44.94 -13.66
C VAL A 20 5.33 44.80 -13.52
N GLY A 21 4.86 44.95 -12.29
CA GLY A 21 3.45 44.86 -11.90
C GLY A 21 2.54 45.90 -12.54
N GLN A 22 1.27 45.51 -12.67
CA GLN A 22 0.13 46.39 -12.84
C GLN A 22 -0.95 45.93 -11.86
N SER A 23 -1.16 46.74 -10.83
CA SER A 23 -2.26 46.66 -9.89
C SER A 23 -3.53 47.20 -10.57
N ALA A 24 -4.46 46.30 -10.90
CA ALA A 24 -5.85 46.65 -11.14
C ALA A 24 -6.67 46.12 -9.97
N ALA A 25 -7.24 47.04 -9.19
CA ALA A 25 -8.21 46.75 -8.15
C ALA A 25 -9.52 46.32 -8.81
N SER A 26 -9.86 45.04 -8.69
CA SER A 26 -11.23 44.56 -8.83
C SER A 26 -11.67 44.02 -7.48
N ALA A 27 -12.53 44.79 -6.81
CA ALA A 27 -13.30 44.30 -5.68
C ALA A 27 -14.23 43.20 -6.23
N GLN A 28 -13.89 41.95 -5.93
CA GLN A 28 -14.75 40.80 -6.14
C GLN A 28 -15.09 40.27 -4.76
N ASP A 29 -16.39 40.29 -4.47
CA ASP A 29 -17.01 39.65 -3.33
C ASP A 29 -16.38 38.28 -3.09
N ALA A 30 -15.80 38.12 -1.90
CA ALA A 30 -15.28 36.85 -1.46
C ALA A 30 -16.46 35.86 -1.36
N PRO A 31 -16.43 34.71 -2.06
CA PRO A 31 -17.24 33.60 -1.62
C PRO A 31 -16.70 33.19 -0.26
N ASP A 32 -17.61 33.02 0.70
CA ASP A 32 -17.39 32.45 2.01
C ASP A 32 -16.75 31.06 1.84
N THR A 33 -15.43 31.03 1.68
CA THR A 33 -14.64 29.83 1.83
C THR A 33 -14.73 29.51 3.31
N THR A 34 -15.68 28.66 3.65
CA THR A 34 -15.55 27.77 4.79
C THR A 34 -14.10 27.32 4.83
N ALA A 35 -13.37 27.83 5.82
CA ALA A 35 -12.05 27.34 6.11
C ALA A 35 -12.24 25.85 6.36
N VAL A 36 -11.90 25.04 5.36
CA VAL A 36 -11.59 23.64 5.58
C VAL A 36 -10.38 23.71 6.49
N ASP A 37 -10.66 23.60 7.79
CA ASP A 37 -9.66 23.33 8.80
C ASP A 37 -8.80 22.21 8.22
N PRO A 38 -7.48 22.42 8.01
CA PRO A 38 -6.62 21.32 7.66
C PRO A 38 -6.58 20.42 8.89
N ALA A 39 -7.49 19.45 8.94
CA ALA A 39 -7.37 18.24 9.72
C ALA A 39 -6.11 17.51 9.23
N GLY A 40 -4.95 17.99 9.68
CA GLY A 40 -3.67 17.64 9.05
C GLY A 40 -2.45 18.18 9.78
N ALA A 41 -2.61 19.07 10.76
CA ALA A 41 -1.56 19.40 11.71
C ALA A 41 -2.11 19.24 13.13
N LYS A 42 -2.20 17.99 13.61
CA LYS A 42 -2.00 17.77 15.04
C LYS A 42 -0.51 18.07 15.30
N GLN A 43 -0.16 19.35 15.21
CA GLN A 43 1.13 19.88 15.59
C GLN A 43 1.39 19.28 16.96
N VAL A 44 2.51 18.59 17.08
CA VAL A 44 2.95 17.91 18.29
C VAL A 44 3.17 18.99 19.35
N ASN A 45 2.10 19.47 19.98
CA ASN A 45 2.12 20.31 21.18
C ASN A 45 2.45 19.44 22.41
N LEU A 46 3.24 18.38 22.21
CA LEU A 46 3.81 17.59 23.30
C LEU A 46 5.10 18.28 23.72
N SER A 47 5.32 18.41 25.03
CA SER A 47 6.60 18.84 25.53
C SER A 47 7.69 17.87 25.08
N THR A 48 8.95 18.31 25.02
CA THR A 48 10.07 17.43 24.65
C THR A 48 10.16 16.20 25.57
N ALA A 49 9.81 16.34 26.85
CA ALA A 49 9.74 15.21 27.79
C ALA A 49 8.63 14.22 27.40
N ASP A 50 7.46 14.71 27.01
CA ASP A 50 6.35 13.87 26.55
C ASP A 50 6.67 13.17 25.23
N GLN A 51 7.41 13.84 24.33
CA GLN A 51 7.89 13.25 23.07
C GLN A 51 8.80 12.06 23.31
N VAL A 52 9.75 12.16 24.26
CA VAL A 52 10.63 11.05 24.64
C VAL A 52 9.82 9.87 25.19
N SER A 53 8.88 10.13 26.09
CA SER A 53 8.00 9.10 26.65
C SER A 53 7.15 8.41 25.57
N ALA A 54 6.56 9.17 24.65
CA ALA A 54 5.79 8.65 23.53
C ALA A 54 6.65 7.81 22.57
N ALA A 55 7.87 8.26 22.27
CA ALA A 55 8.82 7.53 21.41
C ALA A 55 9.17 6.16 21.98
N GLU A 56 9.35 6.03 23.30
CA GLU A 56 9.56 4.74 23.94
C GLU A 56 8.33 3.83 23.83
N GLY A 57 7.13 4.40 23.93
CA GLY A 57 5.88 3.68 23.67
C GLY A 57 5.82 3.12 22.25
N TYR A 58 6.23 3.90 21.25
CA TYR A 58 6.27 3.46 19.86
C TYR A 58 7.26 2.31 19.65
N LEU A 59 8.48 2.42 20.19
CA LEU A 59 9.47 1.34 20.08
C LEU A 59 8.99 0.03 20.75
N ARG A 60 8.39 0.11 21.94
CA ARG A 60 7.82 -1.07 22.61
C ARG A 60 6.70 -1.74 21.79
N ASN A 61 5.86 -0.94 21.13
CA ASN A 61 4.83 -1.47 20.24
C ASN A 61 5.44 -2.15 19.02
N MET A 62 6.40 -1.52 18.34
CA MET A 62 7.06 -2.12 17.17
C MET A 62 7.76 -3.43 17.53
N GLU A 63 8.39 -3.51 18.70
CA GLU A 63 9.01 -4.73 19.21
C GLU A 63 7.96 -5.84 19.45
N THR A 64 6.83 -5.48 20.03
CA THR A 64 5.71 -6.42 20.26
C THR A 64 5.17 -6.95 18.92
N THR A 65 5.01 -6.07 17.92
CA THR A 65 4.64 -6.45 16.56
C THR A 65 5.67 -7.41 15.96
N ARG A 66 6.97 -7.12 16.12
CA ARG A 66 8.05 -7.98 15.61
C ARG A 66 7.95 -9.39 16.18
N GLU A 67 7.76 -9.52 17.49
CA GLU A 67 7.61 -10.83 18.13
C GLU A 67 6.35 -11.57 17.65
N SER A 68 5.25 -10.87 17.39
CA SER A 68 4.05 -11.48 16.80
C SER A 68 4.33 -12.04 15.40
N ILE A 69 4.87 -11.21 14.49
CA ILE A 69 5.18 -11.63 13.11
C ILE A 69 6.18 -12.78 13.10
N ARG A 70 7.16 -12.75 14.01
CA ARG A 70 8.15 -13.82 14.15
C ARG A 70 7.50 -15.15 14.53
N ARG A 71 6.52 -15.15 15.45
CA ARG A 71 5.76 -16.36 15.81
C ARG A 71 4.94 -16.86 14.63
N ASP A 72 4.22 -15.98 13.93
CA ASP A 72 3.46 -16.35 12.73
C ASP A 72 4.38 -16.97 11.65
N LEU A 73 5.61 -16.45 11.51
CA LEU A 73 6.62 -16.99 10.59
C LEU A 73 7.11 -18.38 11.03
N GLU A 74 7.31 -18.60 12.32
CA GLU A 74 7.67 -19.91 12.87
C GLU A 74 6.55 -20.94 12.63
N ASP A 75 5.29 -20.55 12.80
CA ASP A 75 4.13 -21.40 12.51
C ASP A 75 4.00 -21.73 11.01
N ALA A 76 4.19 -20.73 10.13
CA ALA A 76 4.18 -20.94 8.68
C ALA A 76 5.28 -21.92 8.22
N ARG A 77 6.48 -21.84 8.83
CA ARG A 77 7.57 -22.78 8.58
C ARG A 77 7.24 -24.19 9.03
N GLN A 78 6.62 -24.35 10.19
CA GLN A 78 6.18 -25.66 10.70
C GLN A 78 5.13 -26.31 9.78
N GLN A 79 4.21 -25.50 9.24
CA GLN A 79 3.19 -25.93 8.29
C GLN A 79 3.73 -26.17 6.87
N ARG A 80 5.02 -25.86 6.63
CA ARG A 80 5.68 -25.92 5.31
C ARG A 80 4.97 -25.06 4.26
N ASP A 81 4.33 -23.98 4.68
CA ASP A 81 3.69 -23.03 3.78
C ASP A 81 4.76 -22.05 3.27
N VAL A 82 5.28 -22.32 2.07
CA VAL A 82 6.35 -21.54 1.44
C VAL A 82 5.90 -20.11 1.15
N VAL A 83 4.64 -19.91 0.76
CA VAL A 83 4.11 -18.59 0.39
C VAL A 83 4.03 -17.71 1.63
N LYS A 84 3.42 -18.21 2.71
CA LYS A 84 3.37 -17.49 4.00
C LYS A 84 4.75 -17.23 4.56
N THR A 85 5.64 -18.22 4.50
CA THR A 85 7.01 -18.09 4.99
C THR A 85 7.75 -16.96 4.28
N LEU A 86 7.67 -16.86 2.95
CA LEU A 86 8.33 -15.81 2.20
C LEU A 86 7.72 -14.43 2.47
N CYS A 87 6.38 -14.34 2.50
CA CYS A 87 5.67 -13.09 2.78
C CYS A 87 6.01 -12.54 4.18
N LEU A 88 5.89 -13.37 5.21
CA LEU A 88 6.17 -12.97 6.59
C LEU A 88 7.66 -12.66 6.82
N ASN A 89 8.58 -13.37 6.17
CA ASN A 89 10.00 -13.09 6.25
C ASN A 89 10.34 -11.72 5.64
N ASP A 90 9.78 -11.39 4.47
CA ASP A 90 9.91 -10.05 3.89
C ASP A 90 9.40 -8.96 4.84
N LYS A 91 8.18 -9.10 5.37
CA LYS A 91 7.61 -8.10 6.30
C LYS A 91 8.40 -7.97 7.59
N LEU A 92 8.88 -9.08 8.15
CA LEU A 92 9.73 -9.07 9.34
C LEU A 92 11.04 -8.33 9.08
N ASN A 93 11.72 -8.57 7.96
CA ASN A 93 12.95 -7.87 7.60
C ASN A 93 12.70 -6.36 7.41
N GLN A 94 11.60 -5.98 6.78
CA GLN A 94 11.22 -4.57 6.63
C GLN A 94 10.96 -3.92 7.99
N LEU A 95 10.30 -4.63 8.91
CA LEU A 95 10.04 -4.13 10.27
C LEU A 95 11.33 -3.99 11.06
N ASP A 96 12.27 -4.92 10.95
CA ASP A 96 13.58 -4.83 11.62
C ASP A 96 14.35 -3.59 11.19
N VAL A 97 14.32 -3.25 9.89
CA VAL A 97 14.94 -2.02 9.37
C VAL A 97 14.24 -0.79 9.94
N ALA A 98 12.91 -0.79 10.01
CA ALA A 98 12.14 0.29 10.61
C ALA A 98 12.46 0.47 12.10
N ILE A 99 12.56 -0.61 12.88
CA ILE A 99 12.91 -0.59 14.31
C ILE A 99 14.32 -0.03 14.53
N ARG A 100 15.31 -0.46 13.74
CA ARG A 100 16.68 0.06 13.83
C ARG A 100 16.70 1.56 13.55
N SER A 101 16.04 1.97 12.47
CA SER A 101 15.92 3.38 12.10
C SER A 101 15.23 4.19 13.19
N ALA A 102 14.14 3.68 13.77
CA ALA A 102 13.41 4.35 14.85
C ALA A 102 14.25 4.46 16.13
N THR A 103 15.06 3.45 16.42
CA THR A 103 16.00 3.45 17.55
C THR A 103 17.08 4.52 17.36
N ASP A 104 17.60 4.69 16.15
CA ASP A 104 18.54 5.77 15.82
C ASP A 104 17.89 7.15 16.03
N ARG A 105 16.66 7.35 15.55
CA ARG A 105 15.89 8.59 15.78
C ARG A 105 15.63 8.85 17.26
N LYS A 106 15.32 7.80 18.04
CA LYS A 106 15.11 7.92 19.50
C LYS A 106 16.37 8.39 20.21
N ARG A 107 17.55 7.87 19.81
CA ARG A 107 18.84 8.37 20.33
C ARG A 107 19.08 9.83 19.96
N GLY A 108 18.75 10.23 18.73
CA GLY A 108 18.81 11.63 18.29
C GLY A 108 17.90 12.54 19.12
N LEU A 109 16.67 12.10 19.35
CA LEU A 109 15.69 12.78 20.19
C LEU A 109 16.18 12.94 21.65
N ASP A 110 16.69 11.86 22.26
CA ASP A 110 17.22 11.89 23.63
C ASP A 110 18.38 12.90 23.76
N LEU A 111 19.26 12.95 22.75
CA LEU A 111 20.37 13.92 22.69
C LEU A 111 19.87 15.35 22.52
N ALA A 112 18.92 15.61 21.61
CA ALA A 112 18.33 16.92 21.40
C ALA A 112 17.62 17.44 22.66
N ALA A 113 16.85 16.56 23.31
CA ALA A 113 16.19 16.83 24.59
C ALA A 113 17.19 17.21 25.69
N SER A 114 18.31 16.47 25.80
CA SER A 114 19.35 16.76 26.79
C SER A 114 20.04 18.12 26.58
N ARG A 115 20.03 18.63 25.35
CA ARG A 115 20.63 19.91 24.97
C ARG A 115 19.64 21.08 24.99
N GLY A 116 18.36 20.81 25.23
CA GLY A 116 17.29 21.81 25.14
C GLY A 116 17.01 22.28 23.70
N ASP A 117 17.41 21.50 22.69
CA ASP A 117 17.18 21.82 21.28
C ASP A 117 15.81 21.31 20.85
N ALA A 118 14.79 22.16 21.01
CA ALA A 118 13.40 21.80 20.74
C ALA A 118 13.12 21.56 19.26
N ASP A 119 13.77 22.30 18.35
CA ASP A 119 13.55 22.15 16.91
C ASP A 119 14.09 20.81 16.40
N LEU A 120 15.30 20.44 16.84
CA LEU A 120 15.86 19.14 16.51
C LEU A 120 15.06 17.99 17.16
N ALA A 121 14.61 18.16 18.41
CA ALA A 121 13.76 17.17 19.07
C ALA A 121 12.45 16.93 18.29
N ASN A 122 11.78 18.01 17.87
CA ASN A 122 10.55 17.94 17.05
C ASN A 122 10.80 17.20 15.72
N HIS A 123 11.94 17.46 15.08
CA HIS A 123 12.32 16.80 13.83
C HIS A 123 12.52 15.29 14.01
N GLU A 124 13.33 14.88 14.98
CA GLU A 124 13.61 13.47 15.28
C GLU A 124 12.32 12.73 15.67
N PHE A 125 11.47 13.35 16.50
CA PHE A 125 10.19 12.79 16.89
C PHE A 125 9.23 12.61 15.70
N THR A 126 9.18 13.59 14.79
CA THR A 126 8.35 13.51 13.58
C THR A 126 8.76 12.31 12.72
N ILE A 127 10.06 12.14 12.46
CA ILE A 127 10.55 10.99 11.66
C ILE A 127 10.25 9.68 12.37
N LEU A 128 10.45 9.62 13.69
CA LEU A 128 10.14 8.43 14.49
C LEU A 128 8.65 8.08 14.40
N SER A 129 7.75 9.06 14.44
CA SER A 129 6.31 8.83 14.29
C SER A 129 5.93 8.23 12.93
N VAL A 130 6.60 8.66 11.85
CA VAL A 130 6.40 8.10 10.50
C VAL A 130 6.90 6.65 10.44
N LEU A 131 8.05 6.35 11.06
CA LEU A 131 8.56 4.98 11.16
C LEU A 131 7.63 4.08 11.96
N PHE A 132 7.00 4.61 13.02
CA PHE A 132 5.99 3.90 13.79
C PHE A 132 4.73 3.61 12.95
N GLN A 133 4.25 4.58 12.17
CA GLN A 133 3.15 4.37 11.22
C GLN A 133 3.50 3.29 10.18
N ARG A 134 4.73 3.29 9.65
CA ARG A 134 5.20 2.22 8.76
C ARG A 134 5.21 0.86 9.47
N GLY A 135 5.61 0.80 10.74
CA GLY A 135 5.54 -0.42 11.55
C GLY A 135 4.11 -0.96 11.67
N GLN A 136 3.12 -0.10 11.91
CA GLN A 136 1.70 -0.48 11.94
C GLN A 136 1.19 -0.97 10.56
N GLN A 137 1.64 -0.34 9.48
CA GLN A 137 1.32 -0.80 8.14
C GLN A 137 1.90 -2.20 7.88
N LEU A 138 3.16 -2.45 8.27
CA LEU A 138 3.80 -3.75 8.13
C LEU A 138 3.09 -4.84 8.96
N ASP A 139 2.55 -4.50 10.14
CA ASP A 139 1.69 -5.40 10.92
C ASP A 139 0.42 -5.79 10.16
N ALA A 140 -0.25 -4.83 9.55
CA ALA A 140 -1.45 -5.08 8.74
C ALA A 140 -1.13 -5.94 7.50
N GLU A 141 -0.05 -5.63 6.78
CA GLU A 141 0.44 -6.42 5.64
C GLU A 141 0.83 -7.85 6.07
N ALA A 142 1.46 -8.02 7.24
CA ALA A 142 1.79 -9.35 7.77
C ALA A 142 0.53 -10.17 8.11
N LYS A 143 -0.52 -9.53 8.63
CA LYS A 143 -1.84 -10.17 8.86
C LYS A 143 -2.51 -10.61 7.56
N GLN A 144 -2.30 -9.87 6.47
CA GLN A 144 -2.75 -10.29 5.13
C GLN A 144 -1.99 -11.52 4.64
N CYS A 145 -0.68 -11.65 4.92
CA CYS A 145 0.09 -12.85 4.55
C CYS A 145 -0.55 -14.16 5.08
N ILE A 146 -1.18 -14.10 6.26
CA ILE A 146 -1.83 -15.26 6.91
C ILE A 146 -3.33 -15.38 6.60
N GLY A 147 -3.89 -14.49 5.78
CA GLY A 147 -5.33 -14.44 5.47
C GLY A 147 -6.20 -13.97 6.65
N LYS A 148 -5.61 -13.28 7.64
CA LYS A 148 -6.34 -12.60 8.71
C LYS A 148 -6.63 -11.16 8.28
N GLU A 149 -7.31 -10.98 7.16
CA GLU A 149 -7.80 -9.66 6.78
C GLU A 149 -8.85 -9.21 7.82
N VAL A 150 -8.66 -8.03 8.42
CA VAL A 150 -9.71 -7.33 9.18
C VAL A 150 -10.73 -6.63 8.27
N GLY A 151 -10.66 -6.87 6.96
CA GLY A 151 -11.71 -6.50 6.02
C GLY A 151 -12.82 -7.54 6.08
N PHE A 152 -13.97 -7.15 6.60
CA PHE A 152 -15.21 -7.91 6.53
C PHE A 152 -15.44 -8.43 5.09
N VAL A 153 -15.09 -9.68 4.83
CA VAL A 153 -15.75 -10.48 3.81
C VAL A 153 -16.92 -11.11 4.54
N GLY A 154 -18.01 -10.36 4.66
CA GLY A 154 -19.29 -10.94 5.04
C GLY A 154 -19.54 -12.15 4.17
N GLU A 155 -20.03 -13.23 4.76
CA GLU A 155 -20.39 -14.45 4.07
C GLU A 155 -21.13 -14.10 2.77
N SER A 156 -20.46 -14.31 1.65
CA SER A 156 -21.00 -13.96 0.35
C SER A 156 -22.01 -15.04 -0.01
N SER A 157 -23.25 -14.88 0.46
CA SER A 157 -24.34 -15.78 0.12
C SER A 157 -24.82 -15.44 -1.28
N THR A 158 -24.51 -16.31 -2.24
CA THR A 158 -25.10 -16.27 -3.58
C THR A 158 -26.43 -17.01 -3.54
N THR A 159 -27.54 -16.28 -3.54
CA THR A 159 -28.87 -16.87 -3.77
C THR A 159 -29.09 -16.98 -5.26
N VAL A 160 -29.35 -18.20 -5.74
CA VAL A 160 -29.73 -18.45 -7.14
C VAL A 160 -31.26 -18.51 -7.18
N ASP A 161 -31.86 -17.49 -7.80
CA ASP A 161 -33.28 -17.50 -8.14
C ASP A 161 -33.44 -18.08 -9.56
N ILE A 162 -34.16 -19.19 -9.66
CA ILE A 162 -34.42 -19.88 -10.93
C ILE A 162 -35.86 -19.55 -11.30
N ASP A 163 -36.03 -18.78 -12.38
CA ASP A 163 -37.36 -18.41 -12.87
C ASP A 163 -38.19 -19.67 -13.17
N PRO A 164 -39.36 -19.85 -12.54
CA PRO A 164 -40.21 -21.02 -12.72
C PRO A 164 -40.82 -21.15 -14.13
N ASN A 165 -40.70 -20.13 -14.98
CA ASN A 165 -41.10 -20.20 -16.39
C ASN A 165 -39.95 -20.62 -17.33
N LEU A 166 -38.77 -20.97 -16.80
CA LEU A 166 -37.70 -21.51 -17.62
C LEU A 166 -38.11 -22.87 -18.21
N PRO A 167 -37.98 -23.06 -19.53
CA PRO A 167 -38.23 -24.35 -20.15
C PRO A 167 -37.26 -25.40 -19.61
N PHE A 168 -37.78 -26.58 -19.27
CA PHE A 168 -36.99 -27.70 -18.74
C PHE A 168 -36.08 -28.37 -19.79
N GLU A 169 -36.32 -28.10 -21.06
CA GLU A 169 -35.55 -28.66 -22.18
C GLU A 169 -34.36 -27.75 -22.48
N ASP A 170 -33.16 -28.30 -22.38
CA ASP A 170 -31.93 -27.61 -22.77
C ASP A 170 -31.91 -27.44 -24.30
N PRO A 171 -31.96 -26.20 -24.83
CA PRO A 171 -31.98 -25.96 -26.27
C PRO A 171 -30.68 -26.36 -26.97
N THR A 172 -29.64 -26.78 -26.23
CA THR A 172 -28.39 -27.32 -26.79
C THR A 172 -28.42 -28.83 -26.98
N ASP A 173 -29.43 -29.54 -26.48
CA ASP A 173 -29.59 -30.98 -26.68
C ASP A 173 -30.27 -31.24 -28.04
N LEU A 174 -29.44 -31.44 -29.06
CA LEU A 174 -29.90 -31.71 -30.43
C LEU A 174 -30.27 -33.20 -30.55
N PRO A 175 -31.43 -33.55 -31.14
CA PRO A 175 -31.80 -34.94 -31.33
C PRO A 175 -30.78 -35.64 -32.24
N ASP A 176 -30.42 -36.87 -31.87
CA ASP A 176 -29.54 -37.71 -32.68
C ASP A 176 -30.06 -37.79 -34.13
N PRO A 177 -29.19 -37.63 -35.15
CA PRO A 177 -29.62 -37.72 -36.52
C PRO A 177 -30.16 -39.13 -36.80
N VAL A 178 -31.43 -39.21 -37.19
CA VAL A 178 -32.02 -40.47 -37.68
C VAL A 178 -31.23 -40.93 -38.90
N VAL A 179 -30.47 -42.01 -38.76
CA VAL A 179 -29.78 -42.65 -39.88
C VAL A 179 -30.82 -43.32 -40.76
N ILE A 180 -31.31 -42.60 -41.78
CA ILE A 180 -32.12 -43.21 -42.83
C ILE A 180 -31.17 -44.02 -43.71
N ALA A 181 -31.08 -45.33 -43.44
CA ALA A 181 -30.41 -46.27 -44.33
C ALA A 181 -31.23 -46.41 -45.62
N GLN A 182 -31.01 -45.51 -46.59
CA GLN A 182 -31.53 -45.72 -47.93
C GLN A 182 -30.79 -46.92 -48.53
N PRO A 183 -31.49 -47.97 -48.98
CA PRO A 183 -30.84 -49.06 -49.70
C PRO A 183 -30.20 -48.48 -50.96
N PRO A 184 -29.01 -48.98 -51.36
CA PRO A 184 -28.35 -48.51 -52.56
C PRO A 184 -29.30 -48.68 -53.75
N ASN A 185 -29.38 -47.65 -54.59
CA ASN A 185 -30.03 -47.74 -55.88
C ASN A 185 -29.40 -48.89 -56.67
N CYS A 186 -30.21 -49.92 -56.95
CA CYS A 186 -29.73 -51.09 -57.66
C CYS A 186 -29.39 -50.70 -59.11
N ALA A 187 -28.11 -50.42 -59.37
CA ALA A 187 -27.61 -50.06 -60.70
C ALA A 187 -27.76 -51.19 -61.75
N SER A 188 -28.06 -52.43 -61.32
CA SER A 188 -28.22 -53.59 -62.19
C SER A 188 -29.57 -54.31 -62.09
N CYS A 189 -30.57 -53.74 -61.41
CA CYS A 189 -31.93 -54.27 -61.47
C CYS A 189 -32.64 -53.81 -62.75
N ASN A 190 -32.16 -54.28 -63.89
CA ASN A 190 -32.90 -54.25 -65.15
C ASN A 190 -33.58 -55.61 -65.35
N ARG A 191 -34.88 -55.55 -65.68
CA ARG A 191 -35.62 -56.66 -66.27
C ARG A 191 -35.34 -56.73 -67.76
#